data_AF-A0A928YZE8-F1
#
_entry.id   AF-A0A928YZE8-F1
#
_cell.length_a   1.000
_cell.length_b   1.000
_cell.length_c   1.000
_cell.angle_alpha   90.00
_cell.angle_beta   90.00
_cell.angle_gamma   90.00
#
_symmetry.space_group_name_H-M   'P 1'
#
loop_
_entity.id
_entity.type
_entity.pdbx_description
1 polymer ?
#
loop_
_entity_poly.entity_id
_entity_poly.type
_entity_poly.pdbx_seq_one_letter_code
_entity_poly.pdbx_strand_id
1 'polypeptide(L)' 'MAVPKKKTSNAKRDQRKATWKRKANLQAQRALSLGKSILTGRAKGFVYPTEEEGGDEE' A
#
# COMPACT_ATOMS: atom_id res chain seq x y z
N MET A 1 -24.78 25.85 7.11
CA MET A 1 -23.83 24.70 7.09
C MET A 1 -24.23 23.72 8.17
N ALA A 2 -24.16 22.42 7.91
CA ALA A 2 -24.50 21.42 8.91
C ALA A 2 -23.40 21.34 9.98
N VAL A 3 -23.78 21.35 11.26
CA VAL A 3 -22.88 21.22 12.41
C VAL A 3 -23.27 20.02 13.26
N PRO A 4 -22.30 19.26 13.81
CA PRO A 4 -22.61 18.14 14.68
C PRO A 4 -23.24 18.64 15.99
N LYS A 5 -24.44 18.15 16.30
CA LYS A 5 -25.13 18.52 17.54
C LYS A 5 -24.41 18.04 18.80
N LYS A 6 -23.69 16.91 18.69
CA LYS A 6 -22.92 16.28 19.77
C LYS A 6 -21.63 15.68 19.22
N LYS A 7 -20.62 15.55 20.10
CA LYS A 7 -19.37 14.86 19.78
C LYS A 7 -19.64 13.37 19.51
N THR A 8 -18.92 12.80 18.55
CA THR A 8 -18.93 11.34 18.35
C THR A 8 -18.32 10.65 19.59
N SER A 9 -18.92 9.54 20.04
CA SER A 9 -18.34 8.74 21.12
C SER A 9 -16.92 8.26 20.78
N ASN A 10 -16.09 8.04 21.81
CA ASN A 10 -14.72 7.58 21.61
C ASN A 10 -14.68 6.26 20.82
N ALA A 11 -15.54 5.30 21.17
CA ALA A 11 -15.66 4.02 20.46
C ALA A 11 -15.92 4.19 18.95
N LYS A 12 -16.87 5.06 18.57
CA LYS A 12 -17.22 5.26 17.15
C LYS A 12 -16.12 6.01 16.38
N ARG A 13 -15.40 6.92 17.05
CA ARG A 13 -14.19 7.58 16.48
C ARG A 13 -13.07 6.56 16.24
N ASP A 14 -12.79 5.71 17.23
CA ASP A 14 -11.70 4.72 17.16
C ASP A 14 -11.99 3.61 16.15
N GLN A 15 -13.26 3.16 16.02
CA GLN A 15 -13.67 2.22 14.97
C GLN A 15 -13.38 2.75 13.57
N ARG A 16 -13.68 4.02 13.29
CA ARG A 16 -13.35 4.64 11.98
C ARG A 16 -11.83 4.69 11.74
N LYS A 17 -11.06 5.03 12.78
CA LYS A 17 -9.59 5.03 12.72
C LYS A 17 -9.04 3.62 12.46
N ALA A 18 -9.63 2.59 13.08
CA ALA A 18 -9.26 1.19 12.85
C ALA A 18 -9.50 0.75 11.41
N THR A 19 -10.64 1.14 10.82
CA THR A 19 -10.92 0.87 9.39
C THR A 19 -9.88 1.52 8.49
N TRP A 20 -9.46 2.76 8.78
CA TRP A 20 -8.40 3.43 8.01
C TRP A 20 -7.05 2.69 8.15
N LYS A 21 -6.66 2.31 9.37
CA LYS A 21 -5.43 1.55 9.63
C LYS A 21 -5.43 0.15 8.99
N ARG A 22 -6.59 -0.51 8.90
CA ARG A 22 -6.73 -1.84 8.28
C ARG A 22 -6.31 -1.84 6.81
N LYS A 23 -6.59 -0.75 6.08
CA LYS A 23 -6.16 -0.59 4.68
C LYS A 23 -4.63 -0.63 4.56
N ALA A 24 -3.93 0.06 5.44
CA ALA A 24 -2.46 0.07 5.46
C ALA A 24 -1.89 -1.32 5.76
N ASN A 25 -2.48 -2.06 6.72
CA ASN A 25 -2.06 -3.42 7.04
C ASN A 25 -2.20 -4.36 5.82
N LEU A 26 -3.32 -4.30 5.09
CA LEU A 26 -3.50 -5.09 3.88
C LEU A 26 -2.44 -4.79 2.81
N GLN A 27 -2.09 -3.51 2.62
CA GLN A 27 -1.04 -3.14 1.66
C GLN A 27 0.34 -3.59 2.11
N ALA A 28 0.65 -3.52 3.41
CA ALA A 28 1.92 -4.02 3.94
C ALA A 28 2.08 -5.53 3.69
N GLN A 29 1.02 -6.32 3.89
CA GLN A 29 1.05 -7.76 3.60
C GLN A 29 1.31 -8.05 2.12
N ARG A 30 0.64 -7.30 1.22
CA ARG A 30 0.85 -7.42 -0.23
C ARG A 30 2.28 -7.06 -0.62
N ALA A 31 2.80 -5.93 -0.13
CA ALA A 31 4.17 -5.50 -0.38
C ALA A 31 5.19 -6.54 0.06
N LEU A 32 5.02 -7.14 1.25
CA LEU A 32 5.89 -8.22 1.72
C LEU A 32 5.82 -9.47 0.83
N SER A 33 4.63 -9.88 0.39
CA SER A 33 4.49 -11.01 -0.54
C SER A 33 5.17 -10.75 -1.89
N LEU A 34 5.04 -9.52 -2.41
CA LEU A 34 5.65 -9.11 -3.68
C LEU A 34 7.18 -9.10 -3.56
N GLY A 35 7.72 -8.48 -2.50
CA GLY A 35 9.16 -8.46 -2.25
C GLY A 35 9.76 -9.87 -2.15
N LYS A 36 9.10 -10.80 -1.43
CA LYS A 36 9.54 -12.21 -1.39
C LYS A 36 9.52 -12.86 -2.77
N SER A 37 8.47 -12.62 -3.56
CA SER A 37 8.36 -13.17 -4.92
C SER A 37 9.50 -12.69 -5.82
N ILE A 38 9.81 -11.39 -5.77
CA ILE A 38 10.91 -10.75 -6.49
C ILE A 38 12.26 -11.37 -6.10
N LEU A 39 12.54 -11.47 -4.80
CA LEU A 39 13.82 -11.98 -4.29
C LEU A 39 14.11 -13.43 -4.70
N THR A 40 13.09 -14.23 -4.97
CA THR A 40 13.28 -15.62 -5.41
C THR A 40 13.70 -15.76 -6.87
N GLY A 41 13.60 -14.72 -7.69
CA GLY A 41 13.92 -14.74 -9.13
C GLY A 41 13.02 -15.63 -9.99
N ARG A 42 12.01 -16.28 -9.42
CA ARG A 42 11.10 -17.20 -10.15
C ARG A 42 9.97 -16.47 -10.87
N ALA A 43 9.65 -15.25 -10.44
CA ALA A 43 8.55 -14.47 -11.01
C ALA A 43 8.98 -13.79 -12.31
N LYS A 44 8.36 -14.18 -13.43
CA LYS A 44 8.61 -13.64 -14.78
C LYS A 44 7.75 -12.42 -15.15
N GLY A 45 6.86 -11.99 -14.25
CA GLY A 45 5.89 -10.92 -14.51
C GLY A 45 6.36 -9.52 -14.14
N PHE A 46 7.57 -9.36 -13.61
CA PHE A 46 8.14 -8.06 -13.25
C PHE A 46 9.14 -7.63 -14.32
N VAL A 47 8.97 -6.42 -14.85
CA VAL A 47 9.94 -5.77 -15.74
C VAL A 47 10.77 -4.82 -14.91
N TYR A 48 12.09 -4.97 -14.97
CA TYR A 48 13.04 -4.09 -14.30
C TYR A 48 13.73 -3.27 -15.39
N PRO A 49 13.76 -1.93 -15.30
CA PRO A 49 14.62 -1.16 -16.17
C PRO A 49 16.07 -1.53 -15.86
N THR A 50 16.74 -2.19 -16.80
CA THR A 50 18.17 -2.48 -16.73
C THR A 50 18.93 -1.34 -17.41
N GLU A 51 20.11 -0.99 -16.91
CA GLU A 51 20.95 0.08 -17.48
C GLU A 51 21.29 -0.13 -18.96
N GLU A 52 21.18 -1.37 -19.47
CA GLU A 52 21.42 -1.69 -20.89
C GLU A 52 20.30 -1.25 -21.85
N GLU A 53 19.14 -0.77 -21.37
CA GLU A 53 18.08 -0.19 -22.22
C GLU A 53 18.10 1.35 -22.23
N GLY A 54 19.05 2.00 -21.55
CA GLY A 54 19.18 3.46 -21.48
C GLY A 54 20.48 4.02 -22.10
N GLY A 55 21.19 3.21 -22.88
CA GLY A 55 22.48 3.54 -23.50
C GLY A 55 22.42 3.86 -25.00
N ASP A 56 21.23 3.93 -25.60
CA ASP A 56 21.04 4.35 -26.99
C ASP A 56 19.93 5.42 -27.05
N GLU A 57 20.30 6.57 -27.60
CA GLU A 57 19.50 7.78 -27.91
C GLU A 57 19.48 8.93 -26.86
N GLU A 58 20.52 9.77 -27.02
CA GLU A 58 20.83 11.13 -26.50
C GLU A 58 21.49 11.32 -25.13
#